data_AF-A0A927PWA5-F1
#
_entry.id   AF-A0A927PWA5-F1
#
_cell.length_a   1.000
_cell.length_b   1.000
_cell.length_c   1.000
_cell.angle_alpha   90.00
_cell.angle_beta   90.00
_cell.angle_gamma   90.00
#
_symmetry.space_group_name_H-M   'P 1'
#
loop_
_entity.id
_entity.type
_entity.pdbx_description
1 polymer ?
#
loop_
_entity_poly.entity_id
_entity_poly.type
_entity_poly.pdbx_seq_one_letter_code
_entity_poly.pdbx_strand_id
1 'polypeptide(L)'
;MPILDGLIAPIAGLLDKLIPDPRARDAAKLELLKLDATRDLDQVRAQMAAIVAEAQSPDPWTSRARPGFLYVMYALLLWAIPMGLISAVQPGMAEAIAKGMTAYLRGIPEELYALFGTGYLGYTAARAWGKAKGNER
;
A
#
# COMPACT_ATOMS: atom_id res chain seq x y z
N MET A 1 12.91 6.25 -14.22
CA MET A 1 12.33 5.25 -15.16
C MET A 1 12.06 5.83 -16.55
N PRO A 2 12.84 6.83 -17.00
CA PRO A 2 13.30 6.78 -18.40
C PRO A 2 14.75 7.23 -18.63
N ILE A 3 15.35 7.90 -17.63
CA ILE A 3 16.67 8.53 -17.79
C ILE A 3 17.79 7.48 -17.76
N LEU A 4 17.70 6.46 -16.89
CA LEU A 4 18.74 5.42 -16.77
C LEU A 4 18.64 4.39 -17.90
N ASP A 5 17.43 3.92 -18.25
CA ASP A 5 17.20 3.11 -19.46
C ASP A 5 17.73 3.81 -20.71
N GLY A 6 17.53 5.13 -20.78
CA GLY A 6 18.07 5.99 -21.84
C GLY A 6 19.58 6.19 -21.81
N LEU A 7 20.27 5.86 -20.71
CA LEU A 7 21.73 5.95 -20.54
C LEU A 7 22.45 4.62 -20.82
N ILE A 8 21.75 3.48 -20.72
CA ILE A 8 22.32 2.16 -21.03
C ILE A 8 22.75 2.09 -22.49
N ALA A 9 21.93 2.58 -23.43
CA ALA A 9 22.26 2.57 -24.86
C ALA A 9 23.50 3.45 -25.20
N PRO A 10 23.62 4.69 -24.71
CA PRO A 10 24.84 5.49 -24.81
C PRO A 10 26.07 4.85 -24.19
N ILE A 11 25.96 4.25 -22.99
CA ILE A 11 27.08 3.60 -22.30
C ILE A 11 27.52 2.34 -23.06
N ALA A 12 26.59 1.54 -23.55
CA ALA A 12 26.88 0.38 -24.41
C ALA A 12 27.59 0.80 -25.70
N GLY A 13 27.18 1.92 -26.32
CA GLY A 13 27.87 2.49 -27.48
C GLY A 13 29.23 3.09 -27.16
N LEU A 14 29.46 3.52 -25.91
CA LEU A 14 30.78 3.96 -25.45
C LEU A 14 31.72 2.77 -25.26
N LEU A 15 31.21 1.66 -24.69
CA LEU A 15 31.94 0.39 -24.55
C LEU A 15 32.36 -0.16 -25.92
N ASP A 16 31.51 -0.02 -26.94
CA ASP A 16 31.81 -0.41 -28.32
C ASP A 16 32.98 0.38 -28.95
N LYS A 17 33.23 1.62 -28.49
CA LYS A 17 34.31 2.49 -28.98
C LYS A 17 35.60 2.38 -28.16
N LEU A 18 35.49 2.09 -26.86
CA LEU A 18 36.62 2.05 -25.92
C LEU A 18 37.29 0.67 -25.84
N ILE A 19 36.55 -0.41 -26.10
CA ILE A 19 37.06 -1.79 -25.98
C ILE A 19 37.18 -2.42 -27.38
N PRO A 20 38.40 -2.56 -27.93
CA PRO A 20 38.62 -3.12 -29.25
C PRO A 20 38.44 -4.65 -29.33
N ASP A 21 38.66 -5.36 -28.21
CA ASP A 21 38.50 -6.83 -28.14
C ASP A 21 37.01 -7.21 -27.98
N PRO A 22 36.43 -7.96 -28.93
CA PRO A 22 35.03 -8.40 -28.87
C PRO A 22 34.68 -9.16 -27.57
N ARG A 23 35.61 -9.97 -27.04
CA ARG A 23 35.33 -10.77 -25.83
C ARG A 23 35.26 -9.91 -24.57
N ALA A 24 36.18 -8.96 -24.43
CA ALA A 24 36.20 -8.03 -23.31
C ALA A 24 34.98 -7.09 -23.32
N ARG A 25 34.52 -6.71 -24.52
CA ARG A 25 33.34 -5.87 -24.71
C ARG A 25 32.05 -6.58 -24.32
N ASP A 26 31.87 -7.82 -24.75
CA ASP A 26 30.69 -8.62 -24.43
C ASP A 26 30.63 -8.93 -22.93
N ALA A 27 31.79 -9.16 -22.29
CA ALA A 27 31.90 -9.30 -20.84
C ALA A 27 31.48 -8.02 -20.10
N ALA A 28 31.96 -6.84 -20.55
CA ALA A 28 31.58 -5.55 -19.95
C ALA A 28 30.08 -5.23 -20.11
N LYS A 29 29.48 -5.57 -21.27
CA LYS A 29 28.02 -5.44 -21.47
C LYS A 29 27.23 -6.37 -20.57
N LEU A 30 27.69 -7.61 -20.39
CA LEU A 30 27.07 -8.56 -19.46
C LEU A 30 27.13 -8.06 -18.02
N GLU A 31 28.26 -7.47 -17.61
CA GLU A 31 28.42 -6.89 -16.29
C GLU A 31 27.50 -5.68 -16.09
N LEU A 32 27.37 -4.81 -17.08
CA LEU A 32 26.43 -3.68 -17.06
C LEU A 32 24.98 -4.15 -16.87
N LEU A 33 24.54 -5.18 -17.61
CA LEU A 33 23.20 -5.75 -17.47
C LEU A 33 22.96 -6.38 -16.09
N LYS A 34 23.97 -7.04 -15.51
CA LYS A 34 23.89 -7.61 -14.16
C LYS A 34 23.76 -6.53 -13.09
N LEU A 35 24.50 -5.44 -13.22
CA LEU A 35 24.43 -4.31 -12.30
C LEU A 35 23.05 -3.63 -12.35
N ASP A 36 22.49 -3.50 -13.55
CA ASP A 36 21.15 -2.95 -13.75
C ASP A 36 20.07 -3.84 -13.11
N ALA A 37 20.10 -5.15 -13.40
CA ALA A 37 19.20 -6.12 -12.79
C ALA A 37 19.31 -6.16 -11.25
N THR A 38 20.52 -6.05 -10.71
CA THR A 38 20.74 -6.02 -9.25
C THR A 38 20.17 -4.75 -8.63
N ARG A 39 20.35 -3.61 -9.28
CA ARG A 39 19.80 -2.32 -8.85
C ARG A 39 18.28 -2.32 -8.84
N ASP A 40 17.66 -2.88 -9.88
CA ASP A 40 16.20 -3.02 -9.97
C ASP A 40 15.67 -3.88 -8.82
N LEU A 41 16.33 -5.01 -8.54
CA LEU A 41 15.98 -5.87 -7.41
C LEU A 41 16.12 -5.13 -6.07
N ASP A 42 17.18 -4.37 -5.88
CA ASP A 42 17.38 -3.59 -4.65
C ASP A 42 16.35 -2.47 -4.49
N GLN A 43 15.93 -1.85 -5.59
CA GLN A 43 14.87 -0.86 -5.57
C GLN A 43 13.51 -1.47 -5.20
N VAL A 44 13.16 -2.62 -5.78
CA VAL A 44 11.94 -3.36 -5.42
C VAL A 44 12.00 -3.80 -3.96
N ARG A 45 13.15 -4.30 -3.49
CA ARG A 45 13.37 -4.64 -2.08
C ARG A 45 13.19 -3.44 -1.17
N ALA A 46 13.76 -2.28 -1.51
CA ALA A 46 13.62 -1.07 -0.73
C ALA A 46 12.14 -0.62 -0.62
N GLN A 47 11.38 -0.70 -1.72
CA GLN A 47 9.94 -0.40 -1.72
C GLN A 47 9.14 -1.38 -0.85
N MET A 48 9.54 -2.65 -0.83
CA MET A 48 8.90 -3.68 -0.01
C MET A 48 9.43 -3.75 1.43
N ALA A 49 10.57 -3.14 1.74
CA ALA A 49 11.26 -3.30 3.03
C ALA A 49 10.38 -2.88 4.20
N ALA A 50 9.73 -1.71 4.10
CA ALA A 50 8.79 -1.25 5.12
C ALA A 50 7.59 -2.21 5.27
N ILE A 51 7.10 -2.75 4.15
CA ILE A 51 5.96 -3.68 4.13
C ILE A 51 6.31 -4.99 4.87
N VAL A 52 7.47 -5.54 4.57
CA VAL A 52 7.97 -6.79 5.17
C VAL A 52 8.32 -6.57 6.64
N ALA A 53 8.94 -5.44 6.98
CA ALA A 53 9.28 -5.09 8.36
C ALA A 53 8.03 -4.96 9.24
N GLU A 54 6.98 -4.27 8.77
CA GLU A 54 5.70 -4.20 9.47
C GLU A 54 5.07 -5.59 9.62
N ALA A 55 5.06 -6.40 8.54
CA ALA A 55 4.46 -7.74 8.55
C ALA A 55 5.19 -8.72 9.47
N GLN A 56 6.51 -8.58 9.65
CA GLN A 56 7.31 -9.38 10.58
C GLN A 56 7.34 -8.82 12.02
N SER A 57 6.65 -7.70 12.28
CA SER A 57 6.56 -7.16 13.63
C SER A 57 5.96 -8.19 14.59
N PRO A 58 6.57 -8.41 15.78
CA PRO A 58 6.03 -9.31 16.79
C PRO A 58 4.71 -8.80 17.39
N ASP A 59 4.41 -7.50 17.23
CA ASP A 59 3.13 -6.92 17.64
C ASP A 59 2.01 -7.29 16.63
N PRO A 60 0.92 -7.94 17.08
CA PRO A 60 -0.19 -8.32 16.21
C PRO A 60 -0.94 -7.15 15.56
N TRP A 61 -0.96 -5.97 16.19
CA TRP A 61 -1.64 -4.79 15.64
C TRP A 61 -0.86 -4.17 14.50
N THR A 62 0.47 -4.13 14.61
CA THR A 62 1.39 -3.65 13.56
C THR A 62 1.42 -4.63 12.38
N SER A 63 1.59 -5.93 12.64
CA SER A 63 1.66 -6.95 11.58
C SER A 63 0.36 -7.12 10.81
N ARG A 64 -0.78 -6.83 11.43
CA ARG A 64 -2.13 -6.95 10.83
C ARG A 64 -2.80 -5.61 10.54
N ALA A 65 -2.03 -4.51 10.52
CA ALA A 65 -2.58 -3.18 10.24
C ALA A 65 -3.30 -3.12 8.87
N ARG A 66 -2.70 -3.69 7.82
CA ARG A 66 -3.27 -3.76 6.46
C ARG A 66 -4.60 -4.51 6.38
N PRO A 67 -4.71 -5.77 6.86
CA PRO A 67 -5.99 -6.48 6.87
C PRO A 67 -6.98 -5.97 7.93
N GLY A 68 -6.56 -5.08 8.84
CA GLY A 68 -7.39 -4.57 9.94
C GLY A 68 -8.75 -4.01 9.49
N PHE A 69 -8.77 -3.26 8.38
CA PHE A 69 -10.04 -2.75 7.82
C PHE A 69 -11.00 -3.88 7.45
N LEU A 70 -10.51 -4.95 6.80
CA LEU A 70 -11.34 -6.10 6.43
C LEU A 70 -11.90 -6.80 7.68
N TYR A 71 -11.12 -6.90 8.75
CA TYR A 71 -11.60 -7.48 10.01
C TYR A 71 -12.73 -6.67 10.64
N VAL A 72 -12.68 -5.34 10.57
CA VAL A 72 -13.78 -4.48 11.02
C VAL A 72 -15.02 -4.70 10.16
N MET A 73 -14.87 -4.79 8.83
CA MET A 73 -16.00 -5.07 7.94
C MET A 73 -16.62 -6.45 8.23
N TYR A 74 -15.79 -7.47 8.44
CA TYR A 74 -16.29 -8.79 8.83
C TYR A 74 -17.01 -8.77 10.17
N ALA A 75 -16.51 -8.03 11.16
CA ALA A 75 -17.19 -7.87 12.43
C ALA A 75 -18.58 -7.24 12.25
N LEU A 76 -18.69 -6.18 11.44
CA LEU A 76 -19.99 -5.53 11.14
C LEU A 76 -20.97 -6.49 10.43
N LEU A 77 -20.50 -7.25 9.44
CA LEU A 77 -21.33 -8.19 8.70
C LEU A 77 -21.77 -9.38 9.58
N LEU A 78 -20.83 -9.96 10.33
CA LEU A 78 -21.11 -11.10 11.22
C LEU A 78 -21.98 -10.69 12.40
N TRP A 79 -22.01 -9.41 12.78
CA TRP A 79 -22.94 -8.90 13.79
C TRP A 79 -24.42 -9.07 13.40
N ALA A 80 -24.72 -9.24 12.12
CA ALA A 80 -26.08 -9.55 11.67
C ALA A 80 -26.56 -10.93 12.14
N ILE A 81 -25.66 -11.88 12.42
CA ILE A 81 -26.02 -13.24 12.88
C ILE A 81 -26.66 -13.21 14.27
N PRO A 82 -26.00 -12.68 15.34
CA PRO A 82 -26.62 -12.60 16.65
C PRO A 82 -27.87 -11.71 16.64
N MET A 83 -27.88 -10.62 15.87
CA MET A 83 -29.07 -9.77 15.73
C MET A 83 -30.23 -10.48 15.05
N GLY A 84 -29.97 -11.33 14.05
CA GLY A 84 -30.97 -12.16 13.40
C GLY A 84 -31.57 -13.20 14.35
N LEU A 85 -30.74 -13.84 15.18
CA LEU A 85 -31.21 -14.76 16.22
C LEU A 85 -32.08 -14.06 17.25
N ILE A 86 -31.65 -12.89 17.75
CA ILE A 86 -32.44 -12.07 18.68
C ILE A 86 -33.76 -11.65 18.03
N SER A 87 -33.74 -11.24 16.76
CA SER A 87 -34.94 -10.85 16.03
C SER A 87 -35.93 -12.00 15.85
N ALA A 88 -35.45 -13.25 15.77
CA ALA A 88 -36.31 -14.42 15.64
C ALA A 88 -37.01 -14.79 16.97
N VAL A 89 -36.34 -14.59 18.11
CA VAL A 89 -36.85 -15.00 19.44
C VAL A 89 -37.55 -13.85 20.17
N GLN A 90 -37.02 -12.62 20.07
CA GLN A 90 -37.51 -11.42 20.74
C GLN A 90 -37.47 -10.19 19.82
N PRO A 91 -38.43 -10.06 18.89
CA PRO A 91 -38.45 -8.98 17.89
C PRO A 91 -38.43 -7.57 18.50
N GLY A 92 -39.16 -7.34 19.59
CA GLY A 92 -39.20 -6.04 20.25
C GLY A 92 -37.87 -5.61 20.86
N MET A 93 -37.08 -6.57 21.38
CA MET A 93 -35.73 -6.29 21.86
C MET A 93 -34.79 -5.96 20.70
N ALA A 94 -34.88 -6.72 19.59
CA ALA A 94 -34.09 -6.43 18.39
C ALA A 94 -34.36 -5.01 17.85
N GLU A 95 -35.63 -4.59 17.82
CA GLU A 95 -36.03 -3.26 17.38
C GLU A 95 -35.47 -2.16 18.30
N ALA A 96 -35.55 -2.36 19.63
CA ALA A 96 -35.00 -1.40 20.59
C ALA A 96 -33.48 -1.25 20.44
N ILE A 97 -32.75 -2.36 20.26
CA ILE A 97 -31.31 -2.35 20.01
C ILE A 97 -30.99 -1.60 18.71
N ALA A 98 -31.68 -1.92 17.61
CA ALA A 98 -31.45 -1.29 16.31
C ALA A 98 -31.72 0.22 16.34
N LYS A 99 -32.81 0.64 17.01
CA LYS A 99 -33.13 2.06 17.23
C LYS A 99 -32.05 2.76 18.05
N GLY A 100 -31.60 2.16 19.15
CA GLY A 100 -30.54 2.71 19.99
C GLY A 100 -29.21 2.87 19.23
N MET A 101 -28.78 1.85 18.50
CA MET A 101 -27.57 1.90 17.67
C MET A 101 -27.67 2.96 16.57
N THR A 102 -28.81 3.04 15.88
CA THR A 102 -29.04 4.04 14.83
C THR A 102 -29.02 5.46 15.41
N ALA A 103 -29.67 5.68 16.56
CA ALA A 103 -29.68 6.97 17.23
C ALA A 103 -28.26 7.39 17.66
N TYR A 104 -27.47 6.45 18.21
CA TYR A 104 -26.08 6.71 18.58
C TYR A 104 -25.24 7.12 17.36
N LEU A 105 -25.27 6.33 16.28
CA LEU A 105 -24.45 6.59 15.09
C LEU A 105 -24.83 7.89 14.37
N ARG A 106 -26.13 8.22 14.33
CA ARG A 106 -26.64 9.48 13.78
C ARG A 106 -26.44 10.68 14.72
N GLY A 107 -26.23 10.42 16.01
CA GLY A 107 -25.89 11.46 16.98
C GLY A 107 -24.46 11.96 16.86
N ILE A 108 -23.60 11.26 16.11
CA ILE A 108 -22.24 11.71 15.80
C ILE A 108 -22.34 12.79 14.71
N PRO A 109 -21.82 14.02 14.95
CA PRO A 109 -21.87 15.12 13.99
C PRO A 109 -21.26 14.75 12.63
N GLU A 110 -21.89 15.19 11.55
CA GLU A 110 -21.42 14.93 10.18
C GLU A 110 -20.03 15.53 9.94
N GLU A 111 -19.71 16.63 10.61
CA GLU A 111 -18.42 17.31 10.56
C GLU A 111 -17.27 16.39 10.99
N LEU A 112 -17.50 15.48 11.93
CA LEU A 112 -16.49 14.51 12.34
C LEU A 112 -16.25 13.44 11.27
N TYR A 113 -17.32 12.98 10.60
CA TYR A 113 -17.20 12.06 9.47
C TYR A 113 -16.54 12.74 8.26
N ALA A 114 -16.89 13.99 7.98
CA ALA A 114 -16.28 14.80 6.94
C ALA A 114 -14.79 15.06 7.23
N LEU A 115 -14.43 15.39 8.48
CA LEU A 115 -13.02 15.53 8.90
C LEU A 115 -12.24 14.24 8.71
N PHE A 116 -12.81 13.09 9.10
CA PHE A 116 -12.17 11.80 8.92
C PHE A 116 -11.98 11.47 7.43
N GLY A 117 -13.01 11.64 6.61
CA GLY A 117 -12.97 11.40 5.17
C GLY A 117 -12.00 12.33 4.43
N THR A 118 -12.05 13.62 4.72
CA THR A 118 -11.13 14.63 4.15
C THR A 118 -9.70 14.41 4.59
N GLY A 119 -9.44 13.98 5.83
CA GLY A 119 -8.10 13.60 6.29
C GLY A 119 -7.54 12.40 5.51
N TYR A 120 -8.35 11.37 5.28
CA TYR A 120 -7.95 10.18 4.54
C TYR A 120 -7.65 10.49 3.06
N LEU A 121 -8.52 11.27 2.41
CA LEU A 121 -8.34 11.70 1.02
C LEU A 121 -7.23 12.76 0.87
N GLY A 122 -7.07 13.64 1.86
CA GLY A 122 -6.03 14.65 1.89
C GLY A 122 -4.64 14.03 1.99
N TYR A 123 -4.46 12.99 2.82
CA TYR A 123 -3.20 12.26 2.92
C TYR A 123 -2.84 11.55 1.61
N THR A 124 -3.80 10.86 0.98
CA THR A 124 -3.55 10.18 -0.30
C THR A 124 -3.23 11.16 -1.42
N ALA A 125 -3.94 12.29 -1.48
CA ALA A 125 -3.68 13.37 -2.42
C ALA A 125 -2.30 14.02 -2.19
N ALA A 126 -1.94 14.32 -0.95
CA ALA A 126 -0.64 14.88 -0.60
C ALA A 126 0.52 13.94 -0.98
N ARG A 127 0.36 12.64 -0.73
CA ARG A 127 1.34 11.61 -1.09
C ARG A 127 1.46 11.44 -2.61
N ALA A 128 0.33 11.39 -3.32
CA ALA A 128 0.32 11.31 -4.79
C ALA A 128 0.96 12.56 -5.43
N TRP A 129 0.70 13.73 -4.86
CA TRP A 129 1.30 14.99 -5.29
C TRP A 129 2.80 15.04 -5.00
N GLY A 130 3.26 14.57 -3.84
CA GLY A 130 4.68 14.43 -3.50
C GLY A 130 5.45 13.53 -4.48
N LYS A 131 4.84 12.39 -4.85
CA LYS A 131 5.35 11.49 -5.89
C LYS A 131 5.40 12.14 -7.27
N ALA A 132 4.35 12.88 -7.66
CA ALA A 132 4.28 13.57 -8.95
C ALA A 132 5.32 14.71 -9.06
N LYS A 133 5.64 15.39 -7.95
CA LYS A 133 6.68 16.44 -7.89
C LYS A 133 8.11 15.91 -7.68
N GLY A 134 8.29 14.60 -7.47
CA GLY A 134 9.62 13.99 -7.26
C GLY A 134 10.24 14.27 -5.89
N ASN A 135 9.45 14.74 -4.91
CA ASN A 135 9.91 15.04 -3.55
C ASN A 135 9.88 13.82 -2.60
N GLU A 136 9.21 12.74 -2.99
CA GLU A 136 9.32 11.43 -2.33
C GLU A 136 9.99 10.46 -3.32
N ARG A 137 11.24 10.09 -3.03
CA ARG A 137 11.95 8.99 -3.69
C ARG A 137 11.85 7.72 -2.86
#